data_AF-A0A1Q3D0N3-F1
#
_entry.id   AF-A0A1Q3D0N3-F1
#
_cell.length_a   1.000
_cell.length_b   1.000
_cell.length_c   1.000
_cell.angle_alpha   90.00
_cell.angle_beta   90.00
_cell.angle_gamma   90.00
#
_symmetry.space_group_name_H-M   'P 1'
#
loop_
_entity.id
_entity.type
_entity.pdbx_description
1 polymer ?
#
loop_
_entity_poly.entity_id
_entity_poly.type
_entity_poly.pdbx_seq_one_letter_code
_entity_poly.pdbx_strand_id
1 'polypeptide(L)'
;MAEVVEKKQEEYNGGAGAGGRIEVVNPKPKGGLASRVIDLMEKLIVKLMYDSSLPHHYLSGNFAPAPRETPPTNNLPVIGYLPECLNGEFVRVGPNPKFAPVAGYHWFDGDGMVHGLRIKDGKAAYVSRYVRTSRIKQEEYFEGAKFMKIGDLKGLFGLLTIYIQMLRIKLKVLDDTYGHGTANTNLIYHHGKLLALSEADKPYVLKVLEDGDLQTLGLLDYDKRLKHSFTAHPKVDPITGEMFTFGYSQTPPYITYRVISIDGFMHDPVPITVSDPIMMHDFAITENYAIFLDLPLIFRPKEMVKENKLAFTFDETKKARFGVLPRYAKNEAQIRWFELPNCFIFHNANAWEEGEEIVLITCRINKPDLDMVNGAVKEKLENFSNELYEMRFDMKTGQASQKKLSESAVDFPRVNECYTGRKQRYVYGTILDSIAKVKGIVKFDLHAEPEAGKTKIEVGGNVKGVVDLGPGRFGSEAVFVPREPGTNSEEDDGYLIHFLHDECTGKSSVNVIDAKTMSADPVAVVELPTRVPYGFHAFFVTEEQLQEQAKL
;
A
#
# COMPACT_ATOMS: atom_id res chain seq x y z
N MET A 1 21.65 27.60 11.43
CA MET A 1 21.14 26.21 11.50
C MET A 1 20.56 25.78 10.15
N ALA A 2 19.61 26.50 9.54
CA ALA A 2 19.07 26.17 8.20
C ALA A 2 20.11 26.24 7.05
N GLU A 3 20.99 27.25 7.01
CA GLU A 3 22.05 27.34 5.98
C GLU A 3 23.18 26.31 6.11
N VAL A 4 23.36 25.72 7.30
CA VAL A 4 24.37 24.69 7.55
C VAL A 4 23.85 23.31 7.12
N VAL A 5 22.53 23.14 7.08
CA VAL A 5 21.87 21.95 6.53
C VAL A 5 21.92 21.96 5.00
N GLU A 6 21.70 23.11 4.36
CA GLU A 6 21.81 23.25 2.89
C GLU A 6 23.23 22.95 2.35
N LYS A 7 24.28 23.46 3.02
CA LYS A 7 25.66 23.25 2.56
C LYS A 7 26.17 21.81 2.70
N LYS A 8 25.68 21.03 3.67
CA LYS A 8 26.04 19.60 3.79
C LYS A 8 25.30 18.71 2.78
N GLN A 9 24.24 19.22 2.16
CA GLN A 9 23.42 18.48 1.18
C GLN A 9 23.96 18.62 -0.25
N GLU A 10 24.73 19.68 -0.54
CA GLU A 10 25.38 19.86 -1.85
C GLU A 10 26.62 18.96 -2.05
N GLU A 11 27.38 18.65 -1.00
CA GLU A 11 28.58 17.77 -1.08
C GLU A 11 28.24 16.28 -1.32
N TYR A 12 26.99 15.86 -1.15
CA TYR A 12 26.56 14.47 -1.37
C TYR A 12 26.20 14.16 -2.84
N ASN A 13 26.19 15.15 -3.74
CA ASN A 13 25.85 14.96 -5.16
C ASN A 13 27.00 14.43 -6.04
N GLY A 14 28.09 13.93 -5.44
CA GLY A 14 29.34 13.58 -6.13
C GLY A 14 29.49 12.13 -6.62
N GLY A 15 28.48 11.27 -6.48
CA GLY A 15 28.54 9.88 -6.93
C GLY A 15 27.50 9.58 -8.00
N ALA A 16 27.84 9.78 -9.28
CA ALA A 16 27.05 9.27 -10.39
C ALA A 16 27.17 7.73 -10.47
N GLY A 17 26.40 7.03 -9.63
CA GLY A 17 26.13 5.60 -9.72
C GLY A 17 24.74 5.35 -10.29
N ALA A 18 24.51 4.20 -10.92
CA ALA A 18 23.36 3.85 -11.77
C ALA A 18 21.96 3.80 -11.09
N GLY A 19 21.77 4.42 -9.92
CA GLY A 19 20.59 4.23 -9.05
C GLY A 19 19.60 5.38 -8.96
N GLY A 20 19.66 6.37 -9.87
CA GLY A 20 18.78 7.54 -9.93
C GLY A 20 19.08 8.59 -8.86
N ARG A 21 19.23 9.87 -9.26
CA ARG A 21 19.36 10.98 -8.30
C ARG A 21 18.07 11.14 -7.48
N ILE A 22 18.23 11.35 -6.17
CA ILE A 22 17.12 11.75 -5.28
C ILE A 22 16.86 13.24 -5.50
N GLU A 23 15.69 13.57 -6.03
CA GLU A 23 15.29 14.94 -6.31
C GLU A 23 14.70 15.60 -5.06
N VAL A 24 15.31 16.69 -4.61
CA VAL A 24 14.81 17.46 -3.47
C VAL A 24 13.50 18.14 -3.88
N VAL A 25 12.42 17.80 -3.17
CA VAL A 25 11.09 18.33 -3.47
C VAL A 25 10.98 19.78 -2.97
N ASN A 26 10.84 20.72 -3.90
CA ASN A 26 10.73 22.15 -3.59
C ASN A 26 9.66 22.82 -4.48
N PRO A 27 8.37 22.50 -4.27
CA PRO A 27 7.29 23.08 -5.06
C PRO A 27 7.18 24.59 -4.83
N LYS A 28 6.76 25.32 -5.86
CA LYS A 28 6.64 26.79 -5.87
C LYS A 28 5.18 27.23 -6.07
N PRO A 29 4.27 26.92 -5.12
CA PRO A 29 2.89 27.36 -5.19
C PRO A 29 2.80 28.90 -5.16
N LYS A 30 1.73 29.46 -5.74
CA LYS A 30 1.49 30.91 -5.73
C LYS A 30 0.19 31.26 -5.01
N GLY A 31 0.32 32.08 -3.98
CA GLY A 31 -0.82 32.72 -3.34
C GLY A 31 -1.38 33.91 -4.13
N GLY A 32 -2.05 34.82 -3.42
CA GLY A 32 -2.54 36.08 -3.98
C GLY A 32 -4.01 36.04 -4.43
N LEU A 33 -4.39 36.99 -5.29
CA LEU A 33 -5.79 37.22 -5.64
C LEU A 33 -6.43 35.99 -6.32
N ALA A 34 -5.74 35.36 -7.27
CA ALA A 34 -6.24 34.17 -7.97
C ALA A 34 -6.54 33.03 -6.98
N SER A 35 -5.61 32.70 -6.09
CA SER A 35 -5.83 31.68 -5.04
C SER A 35 -7.05 32.02 -4.18
N ARG A 36 -7.15 33.26 -3.69
CA ARG A 36 -8.27 33.69 -2.83
C ARG A 36 -9.63 33.61 -3.52
N VAL A 37 -9.69 33.97 -4.80
CA VAL A 37 -10.93 33.87 -5.60
C VAL A 37 -11.34 32.41 -5.77
N ILE A 38 -10.39 31.52 -6.12
CA ILE A 38 -10.68 30.09 -6.26
C ILE A 38 -11.14 29.49 -4.92
N ASP A 39 -10.49 29.85 -3.81
CA ASP A 39 -10.86 29.38 -2.48
C ASP A 39 -12.26 29.86 -2.05
N LEU A 40 -12.64 31.09 -2.44
CA LEU A 40 -13.99 31.59 -2.21
C LEU A 40 -15.03 30.80 -3.03
N MET A 41 -14.70 30.48 -4.29
CA MET A 41 -15.55 29.64 -5.14
C MET A 41 -15.72 28.25 -4.56
N GLU A 42 -14.63 27.59 -4.14
CA GLU A 42 -14.67 26.27 -3.49
C GLU A 42 -15.54 26.30 -2.23
N LYS A 43 -15.33 27.28 -1.34
CA LYS A 43 -16.15 27.44 -0.12
C LYS A 43 -17.63 27.60 -0.42
N LEU A 44 -17.98 28.34 -1.48
CA LEU A 44 -19.38 28.50 -1.89
C LEU A 44 -19.96 27.18 -2.43
N ILE A 45 -19.22 26.46 -3.27
CA ILE A 45 -19.63 25.16 -3.81
C ILE A 45 -19.84 24.16 -2.67
N VAL A 46 -18.87 24.04 -1.76
CA VAL A 46 -18.93 23.15 -0.59
C VAL A 46 -20.14 23.50 0.28
N LYS A 47 -20.34 24.78 0.61
CA LYS A 47 -21.49 25.23 1.41
C LYS A 47 -22.84 24.88 0.78
N LEU A 48 -22.94 24.88 -0.55
CA LEU A 48 -24.19 24.63 -1.27
C LEU A 48 -24.44 23.14 -1.54
N MET A 49 -23.38 22.33 -1.62
CA MET A 49 -23.46 20.98 -2.19
C MET A 49 -22.93 19.87 -1.27
N TYR A 50 -22.33 20.22 -0.12
CA TYR A 50 -21.78 19.26 0.83
C TYR A 50 -22.27 19.55 2.25
N ASP A 51 -22.85 18.54 2.91
CA ASP A 51 -23.32 18.65 4.28
C ASP A 51 -22.21 18.31 5.29
N SER A 52 -21.47 19.34 5.68
CA SER A 52 -20.41 19.24 6.69
C SER A 52 -20.89 18.96 8.13
N SER A 53 -22.20 18.94 8.39
CA SER A 53 -22.73 18.62 9.72
C SER A 53 -22.75 17.13 10.03
N LEU A 54 -22.63 16.28 8.99
CA LEU A 54 -22.63 14.83 9.14
C LEU A 54 -21.29 14.35 9.72
N PRO A 55 -21.30 13.42 10.70
CA PRO A 55 -20.09 12.84 11.22
C PRO A 55 -19.37 12.03 10.13
N HIS A 56 -18.05 12.13 10.08
CA HIS A 56 -17.24 11.43 9.09
C HIS A 56 -16.57 10.19 9.71
N HIS A 57 -16.93 9.00 9.22
CA HIS A 57 -16.44 7.74 9.79
C HIS A 57 -14.90 7.67 9.82
N TYR A 58 -14.24 7.93 8.68
CA TYR A 58 -12.78 7.87 8.55
C TYR A 58 -12.00 9.04 9.17
N LEU A 59 -12.66 9.91 9.93
CA LEU A 59 -12.00 10.96 10.72
C LEU A 59 -12.34 10.83 12.21
N SER A 60 -12.91 9.69 12.61
CA SER A 60 -13.40 9.43 13.96
C SER A 60 -12.78 8.17 14.57
N GLY A 61 -12.81 8.03 15.90
CA GLY A 61 -12.21 6.88 16.59
C GLY A 61 -10.75 6.70 16.23
N ASN A 62 -10.31 5.47 15.98
CA ASN A 62 -8.92 5.19 15.58
C ASN A 62 -8.59 5.54 14.11
N PHE A 63 -9.56 6.00 13.31
CA PHE A 63 -9.28 6.63 12.00
C PHE A 63 -8.90 8.10 12.11
N ALA A 64 -9.25 8.77 13.22
CA ALA A 64 -8.93 10.17 13.39
C ALA A 64 -7.40 10.38 13.27
N PRO A 65 -6.92 11.47 12.65
CA PRO A 65 -5.49 11.70 12.46
C PRO A 65 -4.75 11.75 13.80
N ALA A 66 -3.55 11.16 13.86
CA ALA A 66 -2.58 11.45 14.89
C ALA A 66 -2.19 12.93 14.79
N PRO A 67 -2.37 13.72 15.87
CA PRO A 67 -2.26 15.17 15.80
C PRO A 67 -0.82 15.68 15.72
N ARG A 68 0.17 14.83 16.05
CA ARG A 68 1.59 15.20 16.16
C ARG A 68 2.49 14.04 15.74
N GLU A 69 3.63 14.38 15.17
CA GLU A 69 4.77 13.49 14.98
C GLU A 69 5.40 13.14 16.35
N THR A 70 5.92 11.92 16.49
CA THR A 70 6.58 11.45 17.72
C THR A 70 8.07 11.25 17.42
N PRO A 71 8.99 11.97 18.09
CA PRO A 71 10.41 11.73 17.91
C PRO A 71 10.84 10.36 18.46
N PRO A 72 12.02 9.86 18.10
CA PRO A 72 12.53 8.59 18.60
C PRO A 72 12.39 8.48 20.12
N THR A 73 11.56 7.55 20.55
CA THR A 73 11.26 7.29 21.95
C THR A 73 11.83 5.93 22.32
N ASN A 74 12.97 5.96 23.01
CA ASN A 74 13.76 4.78 23.33
C ASN A 74 13.26 4.02 24.57
N ASN A 75 13.75 2.79 24.74
CA ASN A 75 13.52 1.94 25.92
C ASN A 75 12.04 1.68 26.20
N LEU A 76 11.28 1.35 25.15
CA LEU A 76 9.88 1.01 25.31
C LEU A 76 9.71 -0.26 26.17
N PRO A 77 8.65 -0.35 26.99
CA PRO A 77 8.35 -1.56 27.74
C PRO A 77 8.14 -2.75 26.80
N VAL A 78 8.85 -3.85 27.06
CA VAL A 78 8.71 -5.12 26.34
C VAL A 78 8.22 -6.17 27.33
N ILE A 79 7.09 -6.79 27.03
CA ILE A 79 6.57 -7.98 27.72
C ILE A 79 6.95 -9.19 26.86
N GLY A 80 7.55 -10.22 27.46
CA GLY A 80 8.11 -11.35 26.72
C GLY A 80 9.56 -11.07 26.28
N TYR A 81 9.93 -11.47 25.06
CA TYR A 81 11.25 -11.21 24.50
C TYR A 81 11.17 -10.93 23.00
N LEU A 82 11.99 -10.01 22.50
CA LEU A 82 12.12 -9.75 21.06
C LEU A 82 13.14 -10.73 20.46
N PRO A 83 12.75 -11.61 19.51
CA PRO A 83 13.68 -12.56 18.86
C PRO A 83 14.84 -11.86 18.15
N GLU A 84 16.01 -12.51 18.12
CA GLU A 84 17.24 -11.95 17.51
C GLU A 84 17.11 -11.62 16.02
N CYS A 85 16.29 -12.37 15.28
CA CYS A 85 16.02 -12.11 13.87
C CYS A 85 15.22 -10.81 13.64
N LEU A 86 14.52 -10.31 14.67
CA LEU A 86 13.92 -8.97 14.65
C LEU A 86 15.00 -7.95 15.00
N ASN A 87 15.93 -7.72 14.08
CA ASN A 87 16.96 -6.70 14.18
C ASN A 87 16.91 -5.78 12.95
N GLY A 88 16.40 -4.57 13.15
CA GLY A 88 16.09 -3.65 12.07
C GLY A 88 15.02 -2.62 12.41
N GLU A 89 14.25 -2.19 11.42
CA GLU A 89 13.17 -1.21 11.55
C GLU A 89 11.86 -1.80 11.01
N PHE A 90 10.88 -2.02 11.88
CA PHE A 90 9.51 -2.35 11.47
C PHE A 90 8.72 -1.07 11.19
N VAL A 91 8.37 -0.85 9.93
CA VAL A 91 7.68 0.37 9.48
C VAL A 91 6.30 0.05 8.93
N ARG A 92 5.34 0.94 9.16
CA ARG A 92 4.03 0.89 8.51
C ARG A 92 3.57 2.29 8.14
N VAL A 93 3.11 2.44 6.91
CA VAL A 93 2.55 3.69 6.41
C VAL A 93 1.02 3.64 6.39
N GLY A 94 0.39 4.80 6.55
CA GLY A 94 -1.05 4.93 6.44
C GLY A 94 -1.51 6.38 6.28
N PRO A 95 -2.82 6.58 6.07
CA PRO A 95 -3.41 7.89 5.84
C PRO A 95 -3.56 8.66 7.16
N ASN A 96 -3.03 9.88 7.20
CA ASN A 96 -3.10 10.75 8.36
C ASN A 96 -3.25 12.21 7.92
N PRO A 97 -4.45 12.68 7.54
CA PRO A 97 -4.64 14.01 6.95
C PRO A 97 -4.05 15.08 7.86
N LYS A 98 -3.06 15.82 7.36
CA LYS A 98 -2.36 16.86 8.12
C LYS A 98 -3.24 18.07 8.39
N PHE A 99 -4.05 18.41 7.39
CA PHE A 99 -5.06 19.45 7.50
C PHE A 99 -6.45 18.84 7.36
N ALA A 100 -7.42 19.42 8.06
CA ALA A 100 -8.80 18.99 7.95
C ALA A 100 -9.28 19.08 6.48
N PRO A 101 -9.92 18.04 5.93
CA PRO A 101 -10.50 18.09 4.60
C PRO A 101 -11.52 19.22 4.48
N VAL A 102 -11.58 19.87 3.31
CA VAL A 102 -12.54 20.95 3.05
C VAL A 102 -13.97 20.39 2.91
N ALA A 103 -14.11 19.19 2.35
CA ALA A 103 -15.38 18.54 2.10
C ALA A 103 -15.23 17.01 2.21
N GLY A 104 -15.42 16.27 1.11
CA GLY A 104 -15.41 14.81 1.10
C GLY A 104 -14.04 14.24 1.48
N TYR A 105 -14.06 13.07 2.13
CA TYR A 105 -12.84 12.36 2.51
C TYR A 105 -13.06 10.85 2.41
N HIS A 106 -12.16 10.16 1.71
CA HIS A 106 -12.06 8.71 1.74
C HIS A 106 -10.89 8.32 2.65
N TRP A 107 -10.92 7.11 3.22
CA TRP A 107 -9.80 6.64 4.05
C TRP A 107 -8.45 6.72 3.31
N PHE A 108 -8.46 6.48 2.00
CA PHE A 108 -7.28 6.51 1.13
C PHE A 108 -6.68 7.91 0.89
N ASP A 109 -7.37 9.00 1.29
CA ASP A 109 -6.99 10.37 0.92
C ASP A 109 -5.97 11.04 1.86
N GLY A 110 -5.76 10.47 3.05
CA GLY A 110 -4.90 11.06 4.09
C GLY A 110 -3.44 11.10 3.69
N ASP A 111 -2.71 12.11 4.15
CA ASP A 111 -1.28 12.22 3.89
C ASP A 111 -0.50 11.07 4.55
N GLY A 112 0.56 10.58 3.90
CA GLY A 112 1.33 9.44 4.39
C GLY A 112 2.05 9.76 5.69
N MET A 113 1.71 9.03 6.76
CA MET A 113 2.46 9.01 8.01
C MET A 113 3.03 7.61 8.25
N VAL A 114 4.34 7.55 8.46
CA VAL A 114 5.06 6.33 8.80
C VAL A 114 5.16 6.23 10.31
N HIS A 115 4.82 5.05 10.83
CA HIS A 115 5.09 4.64 12.19
C HIS A 115 6.20 3.59 12.15
N GLY A 116 7.28 3.83 12.89
CA GLY A 116 8.46 2.97 12.94
C GLY A 116 8.67 2.39 14.34
N LEU A 117 9.09 1.13 14.40
CA LEU A 117 9.62 0.47 15.58
C LEU A 117 11.03 -0.02 15.26
N ARG A 118 12.02 0.71 15.74
CA ARG A 118 13.42 0.30 15.74
C ARG A 118 13.60 -0.83 16.74
N ILE A 119 14.10 -1.98 16.29
CA ILE A 119 14.43 -3.12 17.16
C ILE A 119 15.91 -3.43 17.02
N LYS A 120 16.64 -3.38 18.15
CA LYS A 120 18.07 -3.68 18.20
C LYS A 120 18.45 -4.21 19.57
N ASP A 121 19.20 -5.31 19.62
CA ASP A 121 19.70 -5.94 20.85
C ASP A 121 18.59 -6.18 21.90
N GLY A 122 17.43 -6.65 21.45
CA GLY A 122 16.26 -6.92 22.30
C GLY A 122 15.56 -5.66 22.85
N LYS A 123 15.94 -4.47 22.40
CA LYS A 123 15.33 -3.19 22.78
C LYS A 123 14.52 -2.61 21.63
N ALA A 124 13.51 -1.81 21.98
CA ALA A 124 12.64 -1.16 21.03
C ALA A 124 12.61 0.36 21.22
N ALA A 125 12.54 1.10 20.10
CA ALA A 125 12.29 2.53 20.07
C ALA A 125 11.23 2.87 19.01
N TYR A 126 10.36 3.84 19.31
CA TYR A 126 9.24 4.21 18.42
C TYR A 126 9.40 5.61 17.85
N VAL A 127 8.97 5.78 16.60
CA VAL A 127 8.95 7.05 15.88
C VAL A 127 7.67 7.18 15.04
N SER A 128 7.19 8.40 14.84
CA SER A 128 6.22 8.69 13.79
C SER A 128 6.55 9.98 13.04
N ARG A 129 6.51 9.92 11.70
CA ARG A 129 6.86 11.03 10.80
C ARG A 129 5.96 11.05 9.57
N TYR A 130 5.62 12.24 9.13
CA TYR A 130 5.02 12.45 7.82
C TYR A 130 6.05 12.19 6.71
N VAL A 131 5.63 11.54 5.64
CA VAL A 131 6.37 11.58 4.39
C VAL A 131 6.24 13.00 3.83
N ARG A 132 7.36 13.73 3.70
CA ARG A 132 7.36 15.15 3.31
C ARG A 132 7.13 15.34 1.81
N THR A 133 5.92 15.01 1.36
CA THR A 133 5.49 15.10 -0.03
C THR A 133 5.38 16.54 -0.54
N SER A 134 5.39 16.69 -1.87
CA SER A 134 5.07 17.95 -2.55
C SER A 134 3.72 18.51 -2.08
N ARG A 135 2.72 17.63 -1.95
CA ARG A 135 1.39 17.97 -1.44
C ARG A 135 1.46 18.59 -0.04
N ILE A 136 2.09 17.91 0.93
CA ILE A 136 2.20 18.44 2.30
C ILE A 136 2.90 19.81 2.31
N LYS A 137 4.03 19.95 1.60
CA LYS A 137 4.78 21.21 1.55
C LYS A 137 3.94 22.38 1.03
N GLN A 138 3.09 22.11 0.04
CA GLN A 138 2.18 23.11 -0.51
C GLN A 138 1.01 23.42 0.44
N GLU A 139 0.42 22.41 1.07
CA GLU A 139 -0.66 22.63 2.05
C GLU A 139 -0.15 23.35 3.31
N GLU A 140 1.11 23.11 3.73
CA GLU A 140 1.79 23.90 4.76
C GLU A 140 1.97 25.36 4.34
N TYR A 141 2.37 25.64 3.09
CA TYR A 141 2.46 27.01 2.56
C TYR A 141 1.12 27.76 2.61
N PHE A 142 0.01 27.05 2.40
CA PHE A 142 -1.34 27.62 2.46
C PHE A 142 -2.03 27.50 3.83
N GLU A 143 -1.40 26.85 4.80
CA GLU A 143 -1.94 26.53 6.13
C GLU A 143 -3.31 25.80 6.06
N GLY A 144 -3.50 24.92 5.07
CA GLY A 144 -4.76 24.21 4.90
C GLY A 144 -4.82 23.29 3.69
N ALA A 145 -5.82 22.41 3.69
CA ALA A 145 -6.04 21.46 2.60
C ALA A 145 -6.33 22.19 1.28
N LYS A 146 -5.70 21.74 0.18
CA LYS A 146 -5.83 22.34 -1.16
C LYS A 146 -6.04 21.34 -2.28
N PHE A 147 -5.61 20.10 -2.09
CA PHE A 147 -5.70 19.08 -3.12
C PHE A 147 -7.05 18.38 -3.08
N MET A 148 -7.58 18.09 -4.26
CA MET A 148 -8.74 17.23 -4.47
C MET A 148 -8.50 15.84 -3.88
N LYS A 149 -9.59 15.23 -3.38
CA LYS A 149 -9.61 13.91 -2.74
C LYS A 149 -10.55 12.96 -3.47
N ILE A 150 -10.33 11.66 -3.35
CA ILE A 150 -11.24 10.63 -3.86
C ILE A 150 -12.63 10.80 -3.25
N GLY A 151 -12.70 11.13 -1.95
CA GLY A 151 -13.96 11.42 -1.27
C GLY A 151 -14.72 12.62 -1.85
N ASP A 152 -14.07 13.51 -2.60
CA ASP A 152 -14.74 14.62 -3.29
C ASP A 152 -15.40 14.16 -4.61
N LEU A 153 -15.00 13.04 -5.20
CA LEU A 153 -15.32 12.63 -6.58
C LEU A 153 -16.71 11.97 -6.73
N LYS A 154 -17.75 12.65 -6.22
CA LYS A 154 -19.14 12.18 -6.30
C LYS A 154 -20.06 13.19 -6.97
N GLY A 155 -20.86 12.74 -7.93
CA GLY A 155 -21.90 13.56 -8.56
C GLY A 155 -21.36 14.84 -9.23
N LEU A 156 -22.23 15.86 -9.31
CA LEU A 156 -21.86 17.17 -9.83
C LEU A 156 -20.81 17.89 -8.97
N PHE A 157 -20.82 17.65 -7.65
CA PHE A 157 -19.85 18.21 -6.72
C PHE A 157 -18.42 17.80 -7.12
N GLY A 158 -18.19 16.50 -7.34
CA GLY A 158 -16.88 15.99 -7.78
C GLY A 158 -16.41 16.56 -9.10
N LEU A 159 -17.32 16.78 -10.06
CA LEU A 159 -16.97 17.42 -11.33
C LEU A 159 -16.47 18.87 -11.11
N LEU A 160 -17.11 19.63 -10.22
CA LEU A 160 -16.67 20.99 -9.89
C LEU A 160 -15.33 21.00 -9.18
N THR A 161 -15.08 20.04 -8.28
CA THR A 161 -13.78 19.89 -7.59
C THR A 161 -12.66 19.58 -8.57
N ILE A 162 -12.89 18.71 -9.57
CA ILE A 162 -11.94 18.46 -10.67
C ILE A 162 -11.59 19.77 -11.39
N TYR A 163 -12.58 20.57 -11.76
CA TYR A 163 -12.33 21.84 -12.43
C TYR A 163 -11.59 22.86 -11.56
N ILE A 164 -11.87 22.90 -10.25
CA ILE A 164 -11.12 23.71 -9.29
C ILE A 164 -9.65 23.29 -9.25
N GLN A 165 -9.38 21.99 -9.14
CA GLN A 165 -8.01 21.46 -9.14
C GLN A 165 -7.28 21.83 -10.43
N MET A 166 -7.90 21.63 -11.59
CA MET A 166 -7.33 22.01 -12.89
C MET A 166 -7.05 23.52 -12.98
N LEU A 167 -7.95 24.35 -12.45
CA LEU A 167 -7.78 25.80 -12.42
C LEU A 167 -6.63 26.21 -11.50
N ARG A 168 -6.50 25.60 -10.32
CA ARG A 168 -5.39 25.81 -9.39
C ARG A 168 -4.04 25.52 -10.06
N ILE A 169 -3.93 24.39 -10.76
CA ILE A 169 -2.71 24.00 -11.48
C ILE A 169 -2.44 24.98 -12.63
N LYS A 170 -3.44 25.27 -13.47
CA LYS A 170 -3.29 26.16 -14.64
C LYS A 170 -2.85 27.58 -14.25
N LEU A 171 -3.34 28.09 -13.13
CA LEU A 171 -2.99 29.41 -12.61
C LEU A 171 -1.74 29.39 -11.70
N LYS A 172 -1.06 28.23 -11.60
CA LYS A 172 0.12 28.01 -10.75
C LYS A 172 -0.12 28.31 -9.27
N VAL A 173 -1.37 28.21 -8.82
CA VAL A 173 -1.71 28.24 -7.39
C VAL A 173 -1.13 26.98 -6.74
N LEU A 174 -1.32 25.84 -7.39
CA LEU A 174 -0.63 24.59 -7.07
C LEU A 174 0.47 24.32 -8.10
N ASP A 175 1.59 23.80 -7.63
CA ASP A 175 2.72 23.34 -8.43
C ASP A 175 2.68 21.81 -8.53
N ASP A 176 2.37 21.31 -9.72
CA ASP A 176 2.21 19.88 -9.98
C ASP A 176 3.49 19.22 -10.52
N THR A 177 4.61 19.94 -10.57
CA THR A 177 5.87 19.44 -11.16
C THR A 177 6.47 18.23 -10.45
N TYR A 178 6.16 18.06 -9.17
CA TYR A 178 6.62 16.95 -8.33
C TYR A 178 5.51 15.93 -8.02
N GLY A 179 4.36 16.02 -8.70
CA GLY A 179 3.17 15.23 -8.38
C GLY A 179 2.43 15.73 -7.13
N HIS A 180 1.33 15.06 -6.81
CA HIS A 180 0.38 15.43 -5.76
C HIS A 180 -0.08 14.25 -4.88
N GLY A 181 0.63 13.12 -4.94
CA GLY A 181 0.35 11.95 -4.15
C GLY A 181 0.65 12.12 -2.66
N THR A 182 0.13 11.20 -1.88
CA THR A 182 0.20 11.21 -0.41
C THR A 182 1.35 10.39 0.13
N ALA A 183 1.94 9.51 -0.69
CA ALA A 183 2.92 8.49 -0.30
C ALA A 183 2.45 7.65 0.91
N ASN A 184 1.17 7.28 0.95
CA ASN A 184 0.52 6.70 2.12
C ASN A 184 0.31 5.17 2.06
N THR A 185 0.52 4.54 0.90
CA THR A 185 -0.02 3.20 0.60
C THR A 185 0.90 2.09 1.06
N ASN A 186 2.16 2.08 0.60
CA ASN A 186 3.08 0.98 0.88
C ASN A 186 4.54 1.46 1.05
N LEU A 187 5.37 0.59 1.60
CA LEU A 187 6.80 0.76 1.79
C LEU A 187 7.54 -0.42 1.16
N ILE A 188 8.63 -0.15 0.44
CA ILE A 188 9.51 -1.21 -0.09
C ILE A 188 10.97 -0.78 -0.05
N TYR A 189 11.88 -1.74 0.16
CA TYR A 189 13.32 -1.50 0.08
C TYR A 189 13.88 -2.01 -1.25
N HIS A 190 14.64 -1.17 -1.96
CA HIS A 190 15.36 -1.58 -3.16
C HIS A 190 16.57 -0.66 -3.40
N HIS A 191 17.72 -1.25 -3.74
CA HIS A 191 18.96 -0.54 -4.08
C HIS A 191 19.34 0.56 -3.05
N GLY A 192 19.48 0.18 -1.78
CA GLY A 192 19.84 1.09 -0.68
C GLY A 192 18.68 1.93 -0.13
N LYS A 193 17.55 2.02 -0.85
CA LYS A 193 16.51 3.03 -0.61
C LYS A 193 15.25 2.39 -0.06
N LEU A 194 14.75 2.91 1.06
CA LEU A 194 13.38 2.67 1.51
C LEU A 194 12.45 3.64 0.78
N LEU A 195 11.46 3.13 0.07
CA LEU A 195 10.55 3.90 -0.76
C LEU A 195 9.16 3.92 -0.15
N ALA A 196 8.62 5.11 0.12
CA ALA A 196 7.21 5.32 0.41
C ALA A 196 6.43 5.53 -0.89
N LEU A 197 5.38 4.74 -1.07
CA LEU A 197 4.64 4.61 -2.31
C LEU A 197 3.20 5.08 -2.11
N SER A 198 2.67 5.72 -3.14
CA SER A 198 1.26 6.02 -3.29
C SER A 198 0.88 5.67 -4.71
N GLU A 199 -0.34 5.18 -4.88
CA GLU A 199 -0.94 5.10 -6.20
C GLU A 199 -0.84 6.45 -6.92
N ALA A 200 -0.73 6.38 -8.25
CA ALA A 200 -0.74 7.53 -9.15
C ALA A 200 0.38 8.59 -8.95
N ASP A 201 1.41 8.34 -8.14
CA ASP A 201 2.55 9.26 -7.95
C ASP A 201 3.91 8.55 -8.07
N LYS A 202 4.99 9.31 -8.00
CA LYS A 202 6.37 8.81 -7.94
C LYS A 202 6.76 8.44 -6.50
N PRO A 203 7.72 7.50 -6.31
CA PRO A 203 8.20 7.11 -4.98
C PRO A 203 8.91 8.24 -4.23
N TYR A 204 8.72 8.29 -2.91
CA TYR A 204 9.50 9.14 -2.00
C TYR A 204 10.53 8.31 -1.25
N VAL A 205 11.78 8.75 -1.21
CA VAL A 205 12.85 8.05 -0.50
C VAL A 205 12.85 8.46 0.97
N LEU A 206 12.81 7.46 1.85
CA LEU A 206 12.95 7.60 3.29
C LEU A 206 14.32 7.06 3.73
N LYS A 207 14.91 7.71 4.73
CA LYS A 207 16.12 7.27 5.43
C LYS A 207 15.80 7.06 6.89
N VAL A 208 16.15 5.89 7.41
CA VAL A 208 16.19 5.59 8.84
C VAL A 208 17.54 6.09 9.36
N LEU A 209 17.51 6.98 10.34
CA LEU A 209 18.71 7.54 10.95
C LEU A 209 19.22 6.63 12.07
N GLU A 210 20.50 6.80 12.45
CA GLU A 210 21.14 5.98 13.50
C GLU A 210 20.43 6.07 14.85
N ASP A 211 19.79 7.20 15.15
CA ASP A 211 19.02 7.42 16.37
C ASP A 211 17.58 6.87 16.30
N GLY A 212 17.22 6.23 15.19
CA GLY A 212 15.88 5.68 14.94
C GLY A 212 14.88 6.71 14.40
N ASP A 213 15.29 7.93 14.02
CA ASP A 213 14.38 8.87 13.35
C ASP A 213 14.18 8.51 11.87
N LEU A 214 13.10 9.03 11.27
CA LEU A 214 12.77 8.86 9.86
C LEU A 214 12.85 10.20 9.13
N GLN A 215 13.63 10.26 8.07
CA GLN A 215 13.79 11.45 7.23
C GLN A 215 13.33 11.18 5.79
N THR A 216 12.48 12.04 5.24
CA THR A 216 12.22 12.06 3.79
C THR A 216 13.35 12.78 3.08
N LEU A 217 14.07 12.07 2.21
CA LEU A 217 15.17 12.64 1.42
C LEU A 217 14.68 13.39 0.18
N GLY A 218 13.66 12.86 -0.49
CA GLY A 218 13.12 13.46 -1.72
C GLY A 218 12.34 12.47 -2.58
N LEU A 219 12.13 12.85 -3.83
CA LEU A 219 11.42 12.08 -4.85
C LEU A 219 12.41 11.27 -5.68
N LEU A 220 12.01 10.08 -6.14
CA LEU A 220 12.81 9.28 -7.07
C LEU A 220 12.13 9.22 -8.44
N ASP A 221 12.76 9.80 -9.46
CA ASP A 221 12.27 9.75 -10.85
C ASP A 221 13.16 8.97 -11.82
N TYR A 222 14.16 8.26 -11.26
CA TYR A 222 15.10 7.39 -11.97
C TYR A 222 15.80 8.12 -13.13
N ASP A 223 16.43 9.25 -12.82
CA ASP A 223 17.10 10.13 -13.80
C ASP A 223 16.15 10.52 -14.95
N LYS A 224 14.92 10.92 -14.57
CA LYS A 224 13.84 11.32 -15.48
C LYS A 224 13.30 10.20 -16.39
N ARG A 225 13.65 8.93 -16.12
CA ARG A 225 13.13 7.77 -16.87
C ARG A 225 11.72 7.37 -16.44
N LEU A 226 11.32 7.70 -15.20
CA LEU A 226 9.96 7.55 -14.70
C LEU A 226 9.09 8.77 -15.07
N LYS A 227 8.21 8.59 -16.05
CA LYS A 227 7.30 9.63 -16.59
C LYS A 227 5.82 9.32 -16.38
N HIS A 228 5.52 8.22 -15.72
CA HIS A 228 4.18 7.76 -15.38
C HIS A 228 4.11 7.50 -13.88
N SER A 229 2.93 7.13 -13.38
CA SER A 229 2.73 6.69 -12.00
C SER A 229 3.57 5.45 -11.66
N PHE A 230 3.77 5.21 -10.37
CA PHE A 230 4.45 4.04 -9.85
C PHE A 230 3.46 3.26 -8.97
N THR A 231 3.36 1.95 -9.14
CA THR A 231 2.46 1.11 -8.34
C THR A 231 2.89 1.14 -6.86
N ALA A 232 1.93 1.04 -5.95
CA ALA A 232 2.22 0.80 -4.55
C ALA A 232 2.68 -0.63 -4.26
N HIS A 233 2.59 -1.56 -5.22
CA HIS A 233 2.96 -2.96 -5.02
C HIS A 233 4.01 -3.47 -6.03
N PRO A 234 5.19 -2.83 -6.13
CA PRO A 234 6.28 -3.42 -6.87
C PRO A 234 6.71 -4.74 -6.21
N LYS A 235 7.28 -5.66 -6.99
CA LYS A 235 7.80 -6.94 -6.49
C LYS A 235 9.30 -7.00 -6.71
N VAL A 236 10.05 -7.30 -5.65
CA VAL A 236 11.49 -7.57 -5.74
C VAL A 236 11.67 -9.08 -5.86
N ASP A 237 12.41 -9.54 -6.87
CA ASP A 237 12.79 -10.95 -6.98
C ASP A 237 13.94 -11.22 -6.01
N PRO A 238 13.76 -12.11 -5.01
CA PRO A 238 14.79 -12.39 -4.00
C PRO A 238 16.05 -13.05 -4.59
N ILE A 239 15.99 -13.59 -5.81
CA ILE A 239 17.12 -14.24 -6.48
C ILE A 239 17.94 -13.25 -7.31
N THR A 240 17.28 -12.41 -8.11
CA THR A 240 18.00 -11.45 -8.99
C THR A 240 18.24 -10.09 -8.33
N GLY A 241 17.49 -9.77 -7.27
CA GLY A 241 17.47 -8.46 -6.62
C GLY A 241 16.84 -7.37 -7.47
N GLU A 242 16.28 -7.70 -8.63
CA GLU A 242 15.58 -6.75 -9.51
C GLU A 242 14.18 -6.45 -8.98
N MET A 243 13.73 -5.22 -9.19
CA MET A 243 12.37 -4.79 -8.87
C MET A 243 11.52 -4.64 -10.13
N PHE A 244 10.39 -5.33 -10.13
CA PHE A 244 9.36 -5.26 -11.15
C PHE A 244 8.25 -4.33 -10.71
N THR A 245 7.81 -3.44 -11.59
CA THR A 245 6.83 -2.40 -11.26
C THR A 245 6.01 -2.02 -12.48
N PHE A 246 4.89 -1.32 -12.26
CA PHE A 246 4.09 -0.74 -13.32
C PHE A 246 3.51 0.60 -12.87
N GLY A 247 2.92 1.35 -13.79
CA GLY A 247 2.04 2.47 -13.50
C GLY A 247 0.75 2.34 -14.29
N TYR A 248 -0.38 2.72 -13.68
CA TYR A 248 -1.64 2.87 -14.41
C TYR A 248 -2.09 4.34 -14.51
N SER A 249 -2.87 4.63 -15.54
CA SER A 249 -3.28 5.98 -15.94
C SER A 249 -4.74 6.03 -16.34
N GLN A 250 -5.34 7.20 -16.22
CA GLN A 250 -6.70 7.48 -16.72
C GLN A 250 -6.73 7.79 -18.22
N THR A 251 -5.55 7.93 -18.85
CA THR A 251 -5.38 8.15 -20.30
C THR A 251 -4.38 7.15 -20.90
N PRO A 252 -4.52 6.77 -22.19
CA PRO A 252 -3.57 5.87 -22.84
C PRO A 252 -2.12 6.40 -22.88
N PRO A 253 -1.10 5.53 -22.73
CA PRO A 253 -1.21 4.11 -22.39
C PRO A 253 -1.71 3.93 -20.94
N TYR A 254 -2.73 3.07 -20.78
CA TYR A 254 -3.39 2.91 -19.48
C TYR A 254 -2.53 2.15 -18.48
N ILE A 255 -1.70 1.20 -18.93
CA ILE A 255 -0.77 0.44 -18.09
C ILE A 255 0.61 0.52 -18.72
N THR A 256 1.64 0.79 -17.92
CA THR A 256 3.05 0.78 -18.36
C THR A 256 3.89 -0.02 -17.39
N TYR A 257 4.46 -1.14 -17.85
CA TYR A 257 5.34 -2.02 -17.09
C TYR A 257 6.81 -1.60 -17.17
N ARG A 258 7.57 -1.89 -16.11
CA ARG A 258 8.98 -1.54 -15.94
C ARG A 258 9.71 -2.63 -15.15
N VAL A 259 10.99 -2.78 -15.48
CA VAL A 259 11.98 -3.52 -14.69
C VAL A 259 13.02 -2.53 -14.19
N ILE A 260 13.44 -2.65 -12.94
CA ILE A 260 14.53 -1.90 -12.34
C ILE A 260 15.55 -2.91 -11.86
N SER A 261 16.79 -2.76 -12.31
CA SER A 261 17.88 -3.66 -11.94
C SER A 261 18.30 -3.48 -10.48
N ILE A 262 19.05 -4.45 -9.95
CA ILE A 262 19.58 -4.44 -8.57
C ILE A 262 20.44 -3.20 -8.24
N ASP A 263 21.07 -2.59 -9.25
CA ASP A 263 21.83 -1.34 -9.15
C ASP A 263 20.98 -0.08 -9.35
N GLY A 264 19.65 -0.22 -9.40
CA GLY A 264 18.69 0.87 -9.42
C GLY A 264 18.42 1.48 -10.80
N PHE A 265 18.90 0.87 -11.89
CA PHE A 265 18.66 1.38 -13.24
C PHE A 265 17.27 0.97 -13.76
N MET A 266 16.44 1.95 -14.11
CA MET A 266 15.10 1.70 -14.68
C MET A 266 15.17 1.39 -16.18
N HIS A 267 14.83 0.18 -16.60
CA HIS A 267 14.79 -0.20 -18.01
C HIS A 267 13.64 0.47 -18.79
N ASP A 268 13.67 0.33 -20.11
CA ASP A 268 12.68 0.93 -21.02
C ASP A 268 11.24 0.46 -20.71
N PRO A 269 10.23 1.32 -20.94
CA PRO A 269 8.84 0.99 -20.64
C PRO A 269 8.28 -0.06 -21.59
N VAL A 270 7.39 -0.90 -21.08
CA VAL A 270 6.54 -1.78 -21.87
C VAL A 270 5.07 -1.38 -21.65
N PRO A 271 4.46 -0.60 -22.56
CA PRO A 271 3.03 -0.34 -22.51
C PRO A 271 2.24 -1.65 -22.65
N ILE A 272 1.21 -1.81 -21.82
CA ILE A 272 0.29 -2.95 -21.87
C ILE A 272 -1.10 -2.43 -22.27
N THR A 273 -1.62 -2.94 -23.37
CA THR A 273 -2.90 -2.53 -23.95
C THR A 273 -4.05 -3.19 -23.19
N VAL A 274 -4.86 -2.35 -22.56
CA VAL A 274 -6.18 -2.69 -21.99
C VAL A 274 -7.23 -1.75 -22.59
N SER A 275 -8.50 -2.16 -22.59
CA SER A 275 -9.56 -1.41 -23.29
C SER A 275 -10.04 -0.18 -22.54
N ASP A 276 -9.89 -0.18 -21.21
CA ASP A 276 -10.49 0.80 -20.31
C ASP A 276 -9.46 1.30 -19.29
N PRO A 277 -9.63 2.53 -18.75
CA PRO A 277 -8.83 3.04 -17.63
C PRO A 277 -9.27 2.34 -16.34
N ILE A 278 -8.72 1.16 -16.09
CA ILE A 278 -9.02 0.37 -14.90
C ILE A 278 -8.18 0.81 -13.69
N MET A 279 -8.69 0.53 -12.49
CA MET A 279 -7.87 0.50 -11.29
C MET A 279 -7.15 -0.85 -11.22
N MET A 280 -5.83 -0.83 -11.35
CA MET A 280 -4.96 -1.99 -11.13
C MET A 280 -4.09 -1.70 -9.91
N HIS A 281 -4.51 -2.20 -8.74
CA HIS A 281 -3.85 -1.92 -7.47
C HIS A 281 -2.52 -2.69 -7.34
N ASP A 282 -2.57 -3.98 -7.68
CA ASP A 282 -1.45 -4.91 -7.51
C ASP A 282 -1.20 -5.70 -8.80
N PHE A 283 -0.08 -6.44 -8.83
CA PHE A 283 0.29 -7.40 -9.86
C PHE A 283 1.13 -8.53 -9.23
N ALA A 284 1.48 -9.57 -10.00
CA ALA A 284 2.34 -10.63 -9.49
C ALA A 284 3.50 -10.92 -10.45
N ILE A 285 4.55 -11.54 -9.92
CA ILE A 285 5.66 -12.07 -10.72
C ILE A 285 5.85 -13.55 -10.43
N THR A 286 6.42 -14.27 -11.38
CA THR A 286 6.98 -15.61 -11.22
C THR A 286 8.48 -15.57 -11.55
N GLU A 287 9.12 -16.73 -11.63
CA GLU A 287 10.48 -16.85 -12.13
C GLU A 287 10.66 -16.23 -13.52
N ASN A 288 9.70 -16.40 -14.42
CA ASN A 288 9.85 -15.99 -15.82
C ASN A 288 8.80 -14.98 -16.30
N TYR A 289 7.72 -14.76 -15.55
CA TYR A 289 6.57 -13.97 -16.01
C TYR A 289 6.17 -12.86 -15.03
N ALA A 290 5.50 -11.84 -15.57
CA ALA A 290 4.71 -10.88 -14.84
C ALA A 290 3.22 -11.11 -15.19
N ILE A 291 2.34 -10.97 -14.20
CA ILE A 291 0.91 -11.22 -14.31
C ILE A 291 0.17 -9.91 -14.04
N PHE A 292 -0.53 -9.40 -15.07
CA PHE A 292 -1.33 -8.17 -15.00
C PHE A 292 -2.82 -8.50 -14.84
N LEU A 293 -3.52 -7.71 -14.03
CA LEU A 293 -4.91 -7.96 -13.67
C LEU A 293 -5.81 -6.92 -14.35
N ASP A 294 -6.41 -7.29 -15.48
CA ASP A 294 -7.42 -6.48 -16.14
C ASP A 294 -8.80 -6.76 -15.55
N LEU A 295 -9.12 -6.02 -14.48
CA LEU A 295 -10.30 -6.22 -13.64
C LEU A 295 -11.33 -5.11 -13.88
N PRO A 296 -12.63 -5.40 -13.75
CA PRO A 296 -13.69 -4.51 -14.22
C PRO A 296 -14.05 -3.38 -13.24
N LEU A 297 -13.07 -2.82 -12.51
CA LEU A 297 -13.23 -1.58 -11.75
C LEU A 297 -12.70 -0.40 -12.57
N ILE A 298 -13.61 0.34 -13.21
CA ILE A 298 -13.28 1.26 -14.30
C ILE A 298 -13.48 2.71 -13.87
N PHE A 299 -12.55 3.59 -14.26
CA PHE A 299 -12.71 5.04 -14.11
C PHE A 299 -13.68 5.60 -15.17
N ARG A 300 -14.88 6.00 -14.74
CA ARG A 300 -15.98 6.49 -15.59
C ARG A 300 -16.52 7.85 -15.12
N PRO A 301 -15.76 8.95 -15.30
CA PRO A 301 -16.15 10.29 -14.84
C PRO A 301 -17.46 10.81 -15.48
N LYS A 302 -17.85 10.30 -16.66
CA LYS A 302 -19.14 10.65 -17.28
C LYS A 302 -20.35 10.08 -16.52
N GLU A 303 -20.21 8.89 -15.94
CA GLU A 303 -21.27 8.24 -15.17
C GLU A 303 -21.39 8.83 -13.76
N MET A 304 -20.30 9.34 -13.18
CA MET A 304 -20.26 10.02 -11.88
C MET A 304 -21.38 11.07 -11.73
N VAL A 305 -21.55 11.95 -12.71
CA VAL A 305 -22.58 13.01 -12.67
C VAL A 305 -23.97 12.46 -12.97
N LYS A 306 -24.09 11.58 -13.97
CA LYS A 306 -25.39 11.03 -14.42
C LYS A 306 -26.06 10.16 -13.36
N GLU A 307 -25.26 9.40 -12.63
CA GLU A 307 -25.72 8.38 -11.68
C GLU A 307 -25.47 8.77 -10.22
N ASN A 308 -24.87 9.94 -9.98
CA ASN A 308 -24.57 10.46 -8.64
C ASN A 308 -23.77 9.48 -7.76
N LYS A 309 -22.78 8.83 -8.36
CA LYS A 309 -21.89 7.81 -7.77
C LYS A 309 -20.42 8.26 -7.81
N LEU A 310 -19.52 7.51 -7.20
CA LEU A 310 -18.08 7.75 -7.32
C LEU A 310 -17.59 7.56 -8.77
N ALA A 311 -16.44 8.17 -9.10
CA ALA A 311 -15.87 8.11 -10.44
C ALA A 311 -15.37 6.70 -10.85
N PHE A 312 -15.16 5.79 -9.89
CA PHE A 312 -14.84 4.38 -10.15
C PHE A 312 -16.11 3.54 -10.05
N THR A 313 -16.36 2.69 -11.05
CA THR A 313 -17.54 1.82 -11.10
C THR A 313 -17.14 0.41 -11.45
N PHE A 314 -17.66 -0.55 -10.69
CA PHE A 314 -17.50 -1.96 -10.99
C PHE A 314 -18.51 -2.41 -12.06
N ASP A 315 -18.01 -3.02 -13.13
CA ASP A 315 -18.81 -3.54 -14.24
C ASP A 315 -19.02 -5.05 -14.11
N GLU A 316 -20.17 -5.44 -13.53
CA GLU A 316 -20.53 -6.84 -13.32
C GLU A 316 -20.69 -7.64 -14.62
N THR A 317 -20.83 -6.97 -15.77
CA THR A 317 -21.04 -7.63 -17.07
C THR A 317 -19.74 -8.10 -17.72
N LYS A 318 -18.59 -7.57 -17.26
CA LYS A 318 -17.27 -7.91 -17.79
C LYS A 318 -16.63 -9.05 -17.00
N LYS A 319 -15.96 -9.96 -17.70
CA LYS A 319 -15.10 -10.97 -17.08
C LYS A 319 -13.82 -10.34 -16.56
N ALA A 320 -13.17 -11.01 -15.61
CA ALA A 320 -11.80 -10.68 -15.21
C ALA A 320 -10.82 -11.28 -16.23
N ARG A 321 -9.79 -10.53 -16.61
CA ARG A 321 -8.73 -11.01 -17.50
C ARG A 321 -7.36 -10.92 -16.85
N PHE A 322 -6.52 -11.91 -17.10
CA PHE A 322 -5.18 -12.02 -16.53
C PHE A 322 -4.15 -12.13 -17.65
N GLY A 323 -3.27 -11.13 -17.72
CA GLY A 323 -2.26 -11.01 -18.77
C GLY A 323 -0.93 -11.54 -18.27
N VAL A 324 -0.50 -12.69 -18.79
CA VAL A 324 0.80 -13.28 -18.49
C VAL A 324 1.80 -12.83 -19.54
N LEU A 325 2.85 -12.13 -19.12
CA LEU A 325 3.90 -11.60 -19.99
C LEU A 325 5.26 -12.11 -19.54
N PRO A 326 6.16 -12.60 -20.42
CA PRO A 326 7.55 -12.84 -20.05
C PRO A 326 8.16 -11.58 -19.44
N ARG A 327 8.73 -11.67 -18.24
CA ARG A 327 9.08 -10.49 -17.42
C ARG A 327 10.14 -9.56 -18.04
N TYR A 328 10.89 -10.03 -19.04
CA TYR A 328 11.86 -9.23 -19.80
C TYR A 328 11.42 -8.92 -21.25
N ALA A 329 10.15 -9.15 -21.58
CA ALA A 329 9.60 -8.83 -22.89
C ALA A 329 9.85 -7.34 -23.22
N LYS A 330 10.18 -7.05 -24.48
CA LYS A 330 10.44 -5.68 -24.95
C LYS A 330 9.19 -4.94 -25.41
N ASN A 331 8.08 -5.67 -25.57
CA ASN A 331 6.77 -5.17 -25.95
C ASN A 331 5.70 -6.20 -25.52
N GLU A 332 4.43 -5.80 -25.61
CA GLU A 332 3.30 -6.63 -25.21
C GLU A 332 2.99 -7.80 -26.15
N ALA A 333 3.65 -7.97 -27.31
CA ALA A 333 3.25 -8.97 -28.30
C ALA A 333 3.35 -10.42 -27.79
N GLN A 334 4.07 -10.65 -26.69
CA GLN A 334 4.21 -11.95 -26.02
C GLN A 334 3.21 -12.15 -24.88
N ILE A 335 2.32 -11.18 -24.62
CA ILE A 335 1.33 -11.32 -23.57
C ILE A 335 0.30 -12.39 -23.96
N ARG A 336 -0.04 -13.24 -23.01
CA ARG A 336 -1.15 -14.20 -23.12
C ARG A 336 -2.23 -13.83 -22.13
N TRP A 337 -3.43 -13.58 -22.63
CA TRP A 337 -4.58 -13.24 -21.82
C TRP A 337 -5.43 -14.48 -21.51
N PHE A 338 -5.80 -14.60 -20.24
CA PHE A 338 -6.69 -15.64 -19.72
C PHE A 338 -7.95 -15.00 -19.16
N GLU A 339 -9.09 -15.66 -19.30
CA GLU A 339 -10.37 -15.17 -18.76
C GLU A 339 -10.85 -16.03 -17.60
N LEU A 340 -11.32 -15.38 -16.54
CA LEU A 340 -12.02 -16.01 -15.42
C LEU A 340 -13.34 -15.27 -15.16
N PRO A 341 -14.28 -15.87 -14.40
CA PRO A 341 -15.49 -15.18 -13.97
C PRO A 341 -15.20 -13.80 -13.34
N ASN A 342 -16.18 -12.90 -13.44
CA ASN A 342 -16.12 -11.55 -12.89
C ASN A 342 -15.68 -11.56 -11.41
N CYS A 343 -14.67 -10.75 -11.09
CA CYS A 343 -14.17 -10.54 -9.74
C CYS A 343 -13.31 -9.27 -9.67
N PHE A 344 -12.97 -8.85 -8.46
CA PHE A 344 -11.95 -7.85 -8.20
C PHE A 344 -10.92 -8.37 -7.21
N ILE A 345 -9.70 -7.87 -7.30
CA ILE A 345 -8.57 -8.24 -6.45
C ILE A 345 -7.86 -6.94 -6.09
N PHE A 346 -7.74 -6.67 -4.79
CA PHE A 346 -6.76 -5.70 -4.30
C PHE A 346 -5.39 -6.36 -4.22
N HIS A 347 -5.26 -7.43 -3.44
CA HIS A 347 -3.94 -7.99 -3.12
C HIS A 347 -3.73 -9.43 -3.59
N ASN A 348 -2.53 -9.68 -4.10
CA ASN A 348 -2.02 -11.01 -4.41
C ASN A 348 -1.06 -11.46 -3.30
N ALA A 349 -1.13 -12.74 -2.91
CA ALA A 349 -0.19 -13.34 -1.97
C ALA A 349 1.15 -13.65 -2.64
N ASN A 350 1.12 -14.45 -3.71
CA ASN A 350 2.29 -14.85 -4.50
C ASN A 350 1.85 -15.51 -5.81
N ALA A 351 2.80 -15.71 -6.74
CA ALA A 351 2.61 -16.52 -7.93
C ALA A 351 3.85 -17.36 -8.26
N TRP A 352 3.67 -18.48 -8.95
CA TRP A 352 4.78 -19.33 -9.40
C TRP A 352 4.40 -20.17 -10.62
N GLU A 353 5.39 -20.90 -11.15
CA GLU A 353 5.24 -21.80 -12.30
C GLU A 353 5.23 -23.26 -11.84
N GLU A 354 4.29 -24.06 -12.37
CA GLU A 354 4.20 -25.51 -12.19
C GLU A 354 4.13 -26.20 -13.56
N GLY A 355 5.29 -26.57 -14.11
CA GLY A 355 5.36 -27.12 -15.46
C GLY A 355 4.94 -26.08 -16.50
N GLU A 356 3.83 -26.34 -17.21
CA GLU A 356 3.25 -25.42 -18.19
C GLU A 356 2.11 -24.56 -17.60
N GLU A 357 1.84 -24.64 -16.30
CA GLU A 357 0.85 -23.82 -15.61
C GLU A 357 1.49 -22.70 -14.80
N ILE A 358 0.79 -21.58 -14.71
CA ILE A 358 1.07 -20.51 -13.75
C ILE A 358 0.01 -20.54 -12.67
N VAL A 359 0.45 -20.52 -11.41
CA VAL A 359 -0.39 -20.48 -10.23
C VAL A 359 -0.32 -19.08 -9.62
N LEU A 360 -1.47 -18.49 -9.32
CA LEU A 360 -1.62 -17.21 -8.63
C LEU A 360 -2.48 -17.41 -7.39
N ILE A 361 -1.98 -16.97 -6.23
CA ILE A 361 -2.72 -16.96 -4.98
C ILE A 361 -3.13 -15.53 -4.65
N THR A 362 -4.42 -15.31 -4.43
CA THR A 362 -4.99 -13.96 -4.37
C THR A 362 -6.19 -13.84 -3.43
N CYS A 363 -6.41 -12.66 -2.87
CA CYS A 363 -7.64 -12.30 -2.16
C CYS A 363 -8.65 -11.73 -3.15
N ARG A 364 -9.74 -12.47 -3.38
CA ARG A 364 -10.78 -12.16 -4.35
C ARG A 364 -11.99 -11.55 -3.66
N ILE A 365 -12.45 -10.43 -4.21
CA ILE A 365 -13.67 -9.73 -3.82
C ILE A 365 -14.74 -9.95 -4.88
N ASN A 366 -15.95 -10.30 -4.44
CA ASN A 366 -17.13 -10.26 -5.30
C ASN A 366 -17.82 -8.90 -5.18
N LYS A 367 -18.05 -8.24 -6.32
CA LYS A 367 -18.85 -7.02 -6.44
C LYS A 367 -18.40 -5.89 -5.49
N PRO A 368 -17.17 -5.38 -5.60
CA PRO A 368 -16.74 -4.25 -4.79
C PRO A 368 -17.64 -3.03 -5.05
N ASP A 369 -18.12 -2.40 -3.98
CA ASP A 369 -18.85 -1.13 -4.04
C ASP A 369 -18.10 -0.06 -3.24
N LEU A 370 -17.37 0.81 -3.97
CA LEU A 370 -16.61 1.91 -3.37
C LEU A 370 -17.52 3.00 -2.79
N ASP A 371 -18.77 3.11 -3.23
CA ASP A 371 -19.71 4.09 -2.66
C ASP A 371 -20.16 3.70 -1.25
N MET A 372 -20.15 2.40 -0.91
CA MET A 372 -20.46 1.92 0.44
C MET A 372 -19.34 2.16 1.46
N VAL A 373 -18.12 2.47 0.98
CA VAL A 373 -16.93 2.77 1.79
C VAL A 373 -16.52 4.23 1.64
N ASN A 374 -17.44 5.15 1.36
CA ASN A 374 -17.14 6.58 1.26
C ASN A 374 -17.16 7.35 2.60
N GLY A 375 -17.33 6.64 3.72
CA GLY A 375 -17.27 7.22 5.07
C GLY A 375 -18.59 7.84 5.58
N ALA A 376 -19.65 7.90 4.76
CA ALA A 376 -20.97 8.41 5.16
C ALA A 376 -21.84 7.37 5.91
N VAL A 377 -21.53 6.08 5.77
CA VAL A 377 -22.23 4.97 6.44
C VAL A 377 -21.20 4.08 7.12
N LYS A 378 -21.50 3.58 8.33
CA LYS A 378 -20.66 2.58 8.99
C LYS A 378 -20.70 1.29 8.18
N GLU A 379 -19.52 0.81 7.77
CA GLU A 379 -19.35 -0.39 6.96
C GLU A 379 -20.07 -1.60 7.60
N LYS A 380 -20.78 -2.38 6.79
CA LYS A 380 -21.32 -3.69 7.17
C LYS A 380 -20.65 -4.77 6.34
N LEU A 381 -20.07 -5.77 7.01
CA LEU A 381 -19.31 -6.87 6.41
C LEU A 381 -20.11 -7.71 5.39
N GLU A 382 -21.44 -7.75 5.52
CA GLU A 382 -22.34 -8.50 4.62
C GLU A 382 -22.18 -8.12 3.14
N ASN A 383 -21.58 -6.95 2.86
CA ASN A 383 -21.36 -6.45 1.49
C ASN A 383 -19.96 -6.72 0.94
N PHE A 384 -19.03 -7.27 1.75
CA PHE A 384 -17.65 -7.55 1.34
C PHE A 384 -17.33 -9.03 1.54
N SER A 385 -17.56 -9.82 0.49
CA SER A 385 -17.04 -11.19 0.45
C SER A 385 -15.59 -11.17 -0.07
N ASN A 386 -14.61 -11.27 0.82
CA ASN A 386 -13.19 -11.35 0.46
C ASN A 386 -12.60 -12.70 0.89
N GLU A 387 -12.16 -13.48 -0.10
CA GLU A 387 -11.84 -14.89 0.05
C GLU A 387 -10.49 -15.19 -0.62
N LEU A 388 -9.70 -16.08 -0.04
CA LEU A 388 -8.46 -16.55 -0.67
C LEU A 388 -8.77 -17.52 -1.81
N TYR A 389 -8.15 -17.33 -2.97
CA TYR A 389 -8.30 -18.19 -4.15
C TYR A 389 -6.93 -18.62 -4.70
N GLU A 390 -6.91 -19.81 -5.25
CA GLU A 390 -5.89 -20.28 -6.20
C GLU A 390 -6.43 -20.13 -7.61
N MET A 391 -5.70 -19.46 -8.49
CA MET A 391 -6.00 -19.34 -9.91
C MET A 391 -4.90 -20.02 -10.71
N ARG A 392 -5.27 -20.82 -11.70
CA ARG A 392 -4.33 -21.54 -12.58
C ARG A 392 -4.52 -21.13 -14.02
N PHE A 393 -3.41 -20.90 -14.72
CA PHE A 393 -3.38 -20.48 -16.12
C PHE A 393 -2.51 -21.46 -16.92
N ASP A 394 -3.13 -22.23 -17.81
CA ASP A 394 -2.43 -23.21 -18.64
C ASP A 394 -1.83 -22.53 -19.89
N MET A 395 -0.50 -22.40 -19.90
CA MET A 395 0.27 -21.74 -20.96
C MET A 395 0.33 -22.53 -22.26
N LYS A 396 -0.24 -23.74 -22.33
CA LYS A 396 -0.36 -24.51 -23.57
C LYS A 396 -1.76 -24.43 -24.12
N THR A 397 -2.77 -24.78 -23.33
CA THR A 397 -4.16 -24.86 -23.78
C THR A 397 -4.88 -23.52 -23.78
N GLY A 398 -4.45 -22.56 -22.95
CA GLY A 398 -5.10 -21.24 -22.81
C GLY A 398 -6.31 -21.28 -21.89
N GLN A 399 -6.52 -22.39 -21.19
CA GLN A 399 -7.56 -22.52 -20.19
C GLN A 399 -7.12 -21.88 -18.87
N ALA A 400 -8.10 -21.39 -18.13
CA ALA A 400 -7.88 -20.90 -16.77
C ALA A 400 -8.92 -21.48 -15.83
N SER A 401 -8.53 -21.71 -14.59
CA SER A 401 -9.40 -22.21 -13.54
C SER A 401 -9.15 -21.48 -12.22
N GLN A 402 -10.10 -21.58 -11.29
CA GLN A 402 -9.96 -21.00 -9.96
C GLN A 402 -10.58 -21.92 -8.91
N LYS A 403 -9.96 -21.98 -7.73
CA LYS A 403 -10.36 -22.78 -6.58
C LYS A 403 -10.40 -21.89 -5.33
N LYS A 404 -11.54 -21.87 -4.64
CA LYS A 404 -11.69 -21.17 -3.34
C LYS A 404 -10.84 -21.91 -2.29
N LEU A 405 -10.06 -21.16 -1.53
CA LEU A 405 -9.16 -21.66 -0.48
C LEU A 405 -9.60 -21.27 0.94
N SER A 406 -10.36 -20.20 1.12
CA SER A 406 -10.81 -19.77 2.44
C SER A 406 -12.26 -19.29 2.43
N GLU A 407 -12.91 -19.35 3.59
CA GLU A 407 -14.11 -18.56 3.84
C GLU A 407 -13.81 -17.06 3.84
N SER A 408 -14.89 -16.27 3.79
CA SER A 408 -14.83 -14.81 3.64
C SER A 408 -14.19 -14.10 4.85
N ALA A 409 -13.83 -12.84 4.62
CA ALA A 409 -13.19 -11.88 5.52
C ALA A 409 -11.67 -12.04 5.63
N VAL A 410 -10.99 -12.47 4.54
CA VAL A 410 -9.53 -12.54 4.46
C VAL A 410 -8.97 -11.50 3.49
N ASP A 411 -8.01 -10.69 3.92
CA ASP A 411 -7.21 -9.82 3.05
C ASP A 411 -5.79 -9.60 3.62
N PHE A 412 -5.00 -8.73 3.00
CA PHE A 412 -3.59 -8.46 3.32
C PHE A 412 -2.77 -9.75 3.37
N PRO A 413 -2.76 -10.55 2.29
CA PRO A 413 -2.01 -11.79 2.28
C PRO A 413 -0.51 -11.50 2.32
N ARG A 414 0.21 -12.22 3.16
CA ARG A 414 1.66 -12.18 3.29
C ARG A 414 2.24 -13.58 3.22
N VAL A 415 3.44 -13.68 2.67
CA VAL A 415 4.22 -14.91 2.54
C VAL A 415 5.63 -14.65 3.05
N ASN A 416 6.43 -15.71 3.18
CA ASN A 416 7.87 -15.54 3.30
C ASN A 416 8.42 -14.97 1.98
N GLU A 417 8.86 -13.71 1.99
CA GLU A 417 9.29 -12.97 0.80
C GLU A 417 10.55 -13.57 0.13
N CYS A 418 11.27 -14.47 0.82
CA CYS A 418 12.33 -15.27 0.20
C CYS A 418 11.81 -16.20 -0.91
N TYR A 419 10.48 -16.41 -0.99
CA TYR A 419 9.80 -17.22 -2.00
C TYR A 419 8.99 -16.37 -2.99
N THR A 420 9.12 -15.04 -3.02
CA THR A 420 8.39 -14.21 -4.00
C THR A 420 8.71 -14.66 -5.42
N GLY A 421 7.66 -14.97 -6.19
CA GLY A 421 7.77 -15.51 -7.54
C GLY A 421 8.16 -16.99 -7.63
N ARG A 422 8.19 -17.71 -6.50
CA ARG A 422 8.48 -19.15 -6.40
C ARG A 422 7.40 -19.87 -5.61
N LYS A 423 7.35 -21.18 -5.77
CA LYS A 423 6.38 -22.02 -5.06
C LYS A 423 6.60 -21.90 -3.56
N GLN A 424 5.53 -21.57 -2.86
CA GLN A 424 5.44 -21.54 -1.40
C GLN A 424 4.35 -22.49 -0.94
N ARG A 425 4.34 -22.80 0.36
CA ARG A 425 3.30 -23.58 1.04
C ARG A 425 2.40 -22.74 1.95
N TYR A 426 2.92 -21.73 2.63
CA TYR A 426 2.21 -21.00 3.67
C TYR A 426 1.83 -19.59 3.25
N VAL A 427 0.57 -19.25 3.52
CA VAL A 427 0.05 -17.88 3.38
C VAL A 427 -0.48 -17.42 4.72
N TYR A 428 -0.06 -16.24 5.15
CA TYR A 428 -0.62 -15.54 6.28
C TYR A 428 -1.61 -14.50 5.76
N GLY A 429 -2.75 -14.35 6.42
CA GLY A 429 -3.74 -13.35 6.06
C GLY A 429 -4.33 -12.69 7.29
N THR A 430 -4.99 -11.56 7.10
CA THR A 430 -5.73 -10.86 8.16
C THR A 430 -7.21 -11.24 8.09
N ILE A 431 -7.83 -11.43 9.25
CA ILE A 431 -9.28 -11.60 9.38
C ILE A 431 -9.89 -10.22 9.62
N LEU A 432 -10.80 -9.79 8.75
CA LEU A 432 -11.38 -8.46 8.76
C LEU A 432 -12.71 -8.38 9.53
N ASP A 433 -12.90 -7.29 10.27
CA ASP A 433 -14.17 -6.82 10.84
C ASP A 433 -14.79 -5.67 10.03
N SER A 434 -13.98 -5.01 9.21
CA SER A 434 -14.36 -4.02 8.21
C SER A 434 -13.17 -3.88 7.24
N ILE A 435 -13.27 -3.07 6.17
CA ILE A 435 -12.18 -2.91 5.19
C ILE A 435 -10.85 -2.47 5.82
N ALA A 436 -10.92 -1.83 6.98
CA ALA A 436 -9.77 -1.29 7.71
C ALA A 436 -9.43 -2.00 9.02
N LYS A 437 -10.39 -2.75 9.58
CA LYS A 437 -10.29 -3.29 10.94
C LYS A 437 -9.89 -4.75 10.90
N VAL A 438 -8.63 -5.04 11.20
CA VAL A 438 -8.14 -6.42 11.35
C VAL A 438 -8.47 -6.93 12.75
N LYS A 439 -9.28 -7.98 12.89
CA LYS A 439 -9.63 -8.59 14.19
C LYS A 439 -8.85 -9.87 14.50
N GLY A 440 -8.13 -10.41 13.51
CA GLY A 440 -7.38 -11.65 13.68
C GLY A 440 -6.35 -11.87 12.59
N ILE A 441 -5.49 -12.86 12.78
CA ILE A 441 -4.49 -13.31 11.81
C ILE A 441 -4.68 -14.81 11.59
N VAL A 442 -4.64 -15.25 10.34
CA VAL A 442 -4.85 -16.64 9.93
C VAL A 442 -3.65 -17.15 9.15
N LYS A 443 -3.33 -18.43 9.36
CA LYS A 443 -2.32 -19.18 8.59
C LYS A 443 -2.98 -20.27 7.75
N PHE A 444 -2.69 -20.25 6.45
CA PHE A 444 -3.09 -21.26 5.48
C PHE A 444 -1.90 -22.13 5.07
N ASP A 445 -2.16 -23.41 4.86
CA ASP A 445 -1.25 -24.39 4.26
C ASP A 445 -1.82 -24.85 2.92
N LEU A 446 -1.22 -24.39 1.83
CA LEU A 446 -1.69 -24.63 0.46
C LEU A 446 -1.55 -26.09 0.01
N HIS A 447 -0.80 -26.92 0.74
CA HIS A 447 -0.72 -28.36 0.45
C HIS A 447 -1.88 -29.15 1.07
N ALA A 448 -2.63 -28.55 1.99
CA ALA A 448 -3.81 -29.17 2.58
C ALA A 448 -5.07 -28.73 1.83
N GLU A 449 -6.06 -29.62 1.78
CA GLU A 449 -7.35 -29.30 1.16
C GLU A 449 -8.20 -28.41 2.08
N PRO A 450 -8.88 -27.37 1.52
CA PRO A 450 -9.87 -26.60 2.26
C PRO A 450 -11.04 -27.47 2.74
N GLU A 451 -11.51 -27.20 3.95
CA GLU A 451 -12.67 -27.89 4.51
C GLU A 451 -13.97 -27.22 4.03
N ALA A 452 -14.86 -27.99 3.41
CA ALA A 452 -16.13 -27.47 2.88
C ALA A 452 -17.19 -27.28 3.97
N GLY A 453 -18.11 -26.34 3.76
CA GLY A 453 -19.31 -26.16 4.60
C GLY A 453 -19.10 -25.30 5.85
N LYS A 454 -17.93 -24.70 6.03
CA LYS A 454 -17.69 -23.67 7.06
C LYS A 454 -18.35 -22.35 6.65
N THR A 455 -18.78 -21.56 7.63
CA THR A 455 -19.34 -20.21 7.42
C THR A 455 -18.42 -19.10 7.93
N LYS A 456 -17.33 -19.47 8.60
CA LYS A 456 -16.30 -18.59 9.15
C LYS A 456 -14.95 -19.30 9.14
N ILE A 457 -13.88 -18.52 9.24
CA ILE A 457 -12.52 -19.02 9.31
C ILE A 457 -12.28 -19.66 10.68
N GLU A 458 -11.98 -20.95 10.67
CA GLU A 458 -11.68 -21.74 11.86
C GLU A 458 -10.62 -22.80 11.50
N VAL A 459 -9.77 -23.13 12.48
CA VAL A 459 -8.73 -24.16 12.33
C VAL A 459 -9.34 -25.47 11.82
N GLY A 460 -8.70 -26.09 10.84
CA GLY A 460 -9.16 -27.30 10.15
C GLY A 460 -8.90 -27.25 8.65
N GLY A 461 -8.69 -28.42 8.02
CA GLY A 461 -8.29 -28.51 6.62
C GLY A 461 -6.98 -27.77 6.35
N ASN A 462 -7.04 -26.79 5.45
CA ASN A 462 -5.93 -25.91 5.10
C ASN A 462 -5.67 -24.76 6.09
N VAL A 463 -6.59 -24.48 7.01
CA VAL A 463 -6.39 -23.47 8.07
C VAL A 463 -5.63 -24.10 9.22
N LYS A 464 -4.38 -23.69 9.43
CA LYS A 464 -3.48 -24.29 10.45
C LYS A 464 -3.44 -23.53 11.77
N GLY A 465 -3.81 -22.26 11.77
CA GLY A 465 -3.83 -21.45 12.99
C GLY A 465 -4.60 -20.16 12.79
N VAL A 466 -5.22 -19.70 13.86
CA VAL A 466 -5.93 -18.42 13.94
C VAL A 466 -5.56 -17.75 15.26
N VAL A 467 -5.06 -16.53 15.18
CA VAL A 467 -4.86 -15.65 16.33
C VAL A 467 -6.01 -14.65 16.35
N ASP A 468 -6.88 -14.75 17.34
CA ASP A 468 -7.93 -13.77 17.64
C ASP A 468 -7.33 -12.65 18.51
N LEU A 469 -7.46 -11.39 18.08
CA LEU A 469 -6.91 -10.25 18.81
C LEU A 469 -7.75 -9.87 20.03
N GLY A 470 -8.95 -10.42 20.15
CA GLY A 470 -9.89 -10.17 21.24
C GLY A 470 -10.84 -8.99 20.96
N PRO A 471 -11.90 -8.85 21.78
CA PRO A 471 -12.94 -7.86 21.55
C PRO A 471 -12.41 -6.43 21.68
N GLY A 472 -12.79 -5.57 20.71
CA GLY A 472 -12.41 -4.15 20.71
C GLY A 472 -10.94 -3.89 20.38
N ARG A 473 -10.20 -4.91 19.95
CA ARG A 473 -8.78 -4.82 19.59
C ARG A 473 -8.61 -5.09 18.10
N PHE A 474 -7.87 -4.22 17.44
CA PHE A 474 -7.72 -4.26 16.00
C PHE A 474 -6.27 -4.07 15.58
N GLY A 475 -5.79 -4.95 14.70
CA GLY A 475 -4.41 -5.00 14.23
C GLY A 475 -4.16 -4.21 12.94
N SER A 476 -2.93 -4.30 12.45
CA SER A 476 -2.53 -3.96 11.08
C SER A 476 -2.31 -5.22 10.23
N GLU A 477 -1.90 -5.05 8.97
CA GLU A 477 -1.16 -6.08 8.24
C GLU A 477 -0.01 -6.62 9.10
N ALA A 478 0.19 -7.95 9.05
CA ALA A 478 1.23 -8.65 9.78
C ALA A 478 2.35 -9.09 8.83
N VAL A 479 3.58 -8.65 9.10
CA VAL A 479 4.74 -8.93 8.24
C VAL A 479 5.46 -10.17 8.76
N PHE A 480 5.75 -11.10 7.86
CA PHE A 480 6.59 -12.27 8.17
C PHE A 480 8.06 -11.87 8.14
N VAL A 481 8.78 -12.21 9.22
CA VAL A 481 10.24 -12.07 9.30
C VAL A 481 10.82 -13.46 9.56
N PRO A 482 11.61 -14.02 8.62
CA PRO A 482 12.21 -15.33 8.81
C PRO A 482 13.21 -15.31 9.97
N ARG A 483 13.34 -16.43 10.67
CA ARG A 483 14.37 -16.59 11.71
C ARG A 483 15.77 -16.47 11.12
N GLU A 484 15.98 -17.11 9.97
CA GLU A 484 17.19 -17.03 9.17
C GLU A 484 16.82 -16.59 7.75
N PRO A 485 17.48 -15.58 7.18
CA PRO A 485 17.23 -15.17 5.79
C PRO A 485 17.43 -16.30 4.79
N GLY A 486 16.59 -16.35 3.75
CA GLY A 486 16.68 -17.33 2.67
C GLY A 486 15.70 -18.49 2.80
N THR A 487 16.03 -19.61 2.15
CA THR A 487 15.14 -20.77 1.97
C THR A 487 15.72 -22.08 2.52
N ASN A 488 16.76 -21.98 3.37
CA ASN A 488 17.46 -23.14 3.94
C ASN A 488 16.74 -23.73 5.17
N SER A 489 15.86 -22.95 5.80
CA SER A 489 15.04 -23.35 6.95
C SER A 489 13.63 -23.72 6.52
N GLU A 490 12.83 -24.23 7.44
CA GLU A 490 11.40 -24.42 7.16
C GLU A 490 10.75 -23.08 6.79
N GLU A 491 9.86 -23.11 5.79
CA GLU A 491 9.32 -21.89 5.17
C GLU A 491 8.62 -20.95 6.17
N ASP A 492 7.99 -21.52 7.20
CA ASP A 492 7.27 -20.84 8.27
C ASP A 492 8.10 -20.64 9.57
N ASP A 493 9.40 -20.95 9.56
CA ASP A 493 10.28 -20.69 10.69
C ASP A 493 10.62 -19.21 10.79
N GLY A 494 9.82 -18.50 11.57
CA GLY A 494 9.94 -17.07 11.75
C GLY A 494 8.83 -16.52 12.62
N TYR A 495 8.65 -15.21 12.53
CA TYR A 495 7.70 -14.47 13.36
C TYR A 495 6.85 -13.57 12.50
N LEU A 496 5.62 -13.33 12.93
CA LEU A 496 4.78 -12.27 12.38
C LEU A 496 4.81 -11.09 13.34
N ILE A 497 5.08 -9.90 12.82
CA ILE A 497 5.09 -8.64 13.56
C ILE A 497 3.99 -7.72 13.03
N HIS A 498 3.21 -7.12 13.93
CA HIS A 498 2.11 -6.23 13.56
C HIS A 498 1.80 -5.18 14.64
N PHE A 499 1.19 -4.06 14.25
CA PHE A 499 0.62 -3.11 15.20
C PHE A 499 -0.72 -3.63 15.74
N LEU A 500 -1.07 -3.21 16.95
CA LEU A 500 -2.36 -3.43 17.59
C LEU A 500 -2.86 -2.14 18.23
N HIS A 501 -4.14 -1.84 18.08
CA HIS A 501 -4.84 -0.78 18.80
C HIS A 501 -6.01 -1.37 19.59
N ASP A 502 -6.07 -1.04 20.88
CA ASP A 502 -7.16 -1.40 21.77
C ASP A 502 -8.12 -0.19 21.86
N GLU A 503 -9.27 -0.27 21.19
CA GLU A 503 -10.27 0.81 21.15
C GLU A 503 -10.93 1.04 22.52
N CYS A 504 -10.87 0.07 23.43
CA CYS A 504 -11.42 0.22 24.79
C CYS A 504 -10.52 1.10 25.67
N THR A 505 -9.20 0.97 25.53
CA THR A 505 -8.21 1.72 26.33
C THR A 505 -7.60 2.91 25.60
N GLY A 506 -7.73 2.96 24.27
CA GLY A 506 -7.08 3.94 23.40
C GLY A 506 -5.57 3.73 23.22
N LYS A 507 -5.02 2.63 23.73
CA LYS A 507 -3.58 2.32 23.68
C LYS A 507 -3.21 1.55 22.42
N SER A 508 -1.94 1.67 22.01
CA SER A 508 -1.38 0.91 20.91
C SER A 508 -0.14 0.14 21.35
N SER A 509 0.12 -0.98 20.68
CA SER A 509 1.27 -1.86 20.90
C SER A 509 1.76 -2.44 19.57
N VAL A 510 2.96 -3.01 19.58
CA VAL A 510 3.43 -3.92 18.53
C VAL A 510 3.52 -5.32 19.11
N ASN A 511 2.91 -6.28 18.44
CA ASN A 511 2.88 -7.67 18.86
C ASN A 511 3.72 -8.52 17.92
N VAL A 512 4.41 -9.49 18.50
CA VAL A 512 5.20 -10.51 17.80
C VAL A 512 4.59 -11.86 18.11
N ILE A 513 4.20 -12.61 17.08
CA ILE A 513 3.68 -13.97 17.21
C ILE A 513 4.58 -14.95 16.47
N ASP A 514 4.70 -16.16 16.99
CA ASP A 514 5.43 -17.24 16.32
C ASP A 514 4.61 -17.74 15.12
N ALA A 515 5.19 -17.60 13.93
CA ALA A 515 4.49 -17.82 12.67
C ALA A 515 4.24 -19.31 12.39
N LYS A 516 4.97 -20.19 13.07
CA LYS A 516 4.83 -21.64 12.95
C LYS A 516 3.65 -22.14 13.77
N THR A 517 3.66 -21.81 15.06
CA THR A 517 2.71 -22.29 16.06
C THR A 517 1.39 -21.53 16.06
N MET A 518 1.39 -20.26 15.62
CA MET A 518 0.22 -19.38 15.68
C MET A 518 -0.40 -19.33 17.09
N SER A 519 0.45 -19.35 18.12
CA SER A 519 0.03 -19.27 19.52
C SER A 519 -0.80 -18.02 19.79
N ALA A 520 -1.84 -18.15 20.62
CA ALA A 520 -2.64 -17.02 21.08
C ALA A 520 -1.83 -16.11 22.03
N ASP A 521 -0.84 -16.65 22.73
CA ASP A 521 0.09 -15.89 23.56
C ASP A 521 1.23 -15.34 22.67
N PRO A 522 1.37 -14.01 22.55
CA PRO A 522 2.44 -13.41 21.75
C PRO A 522 3.80 -13.64 22.40
N VAL A 523 4.83 -13.78 21.56
CA VAL A 523 6.23 -13.90 21.95
C VAL A 523 6.74 -12.61 22.58
N ALA A 524 6.32 -11.47 22.02
CA ALA A 524 6.61 -10.14 22.52
C ALA A 524 5.42 -9.20 22.37
N VAL A 525 5.26 -8.29 23.33
CA VAL A 525 4.38 -7.12 23.23
C VAL A 525 5.20 -5.89 23.60
N VAL A 526 5.29 -4.93 22.68
CA VAL A 526 5.95 -3.64 22.89
C VAL A 526 4.90 -2.57 23.06
N GLU A 527 4.82 -1.95 24.23
CA GLU A 527 3.86 -0.86 24.48
C GLU A 527 4.31 0.45 23.81
N LEU A 528 3.41 1.11 23.08
CA LEU A 528 3.73 2.34 22.37
C LEU A 528 3.33 3.59 23.19
N PRO A 529 4.11 4.69 23.08
CA PRO A 529 3.85 5.92 23.85
C PRO A 529 2.65 6.70 23.30
N THR A 530 2.20 6.42 22.07
CA THR A 530 1.12 7.13 21.41
C THR A 530 0.21 6.17 20.65
N ARG A 531 -1.04 6.59 20.46
CA ARG A 531 -2.00 5.92 19.58
C ARG A 531 -1.48 5.86 18.14
N VAL A 532 -1.61 4.69 17.52
CA VAL A 532 -1.31 4.42 16.12
C VAL A 532 -2.64 4.25 15.36
N PRO A 533 -3.01 5.19 14.47
CA PRO A 533 -4.23 5.09 13.67
C PRO A 533 -4.23 3.87 12.74
N TYR A 534 -5.39 3.48 12.21
CA TYR A 534 -5.46 2.47 11.14
C TYR A 534 -4.63 2.88 9.93
N GLY A 535 -3.93 1.91 9.33
CA GLY A 535 -3.01 2.14 8.21
C GLY A 535 -3.16 1.08 7.14
N PHE A 536 -2.22 1.07 6.20
CA PHE A 536 -2.19 0.12 5.09
C PHE A 536 -1.03 -0.86 5.29
N HIS A 537 -0.03 -0.82 4.42
CA HIS A 537 1.01 -1.83 4.38
C HIS A 537 2.18 -1.51 5.32
N ALA A 538 2.81 -2.60 5.75
CA ALA A 538 3.97 -2.64 6.59
C ALA A 538 5.13 -3.38 5.91
N PHE A 539 6.33 -3.04 6.35
CA PHE A 539 7.58 -3.59 5.86
C PHE A 539 8.58 -3.72 7.01
N PHE A 540 9.47 -4.71 6.94
CA PHE A 540 10.56 -4.87 7.90
C PHE A 540 11.89 -4.62 7.18
N VAL A 541 12.54 -3.51 7.51
CA VAL A 541 13.88 -3.19 6.97
C VAL A 541 14.91 -3.87 7.86
N THR A 542 15.72 -4.76 7.32
CA THR A 542 16.72 -5.50 8.11
C THR A 542 17.91 -4.61 8.49
N GLU A 543 18.63 -4.96 9.55
CA GLU A 543 19.85 -4.23 9.94
C GLU A 543 20.89 -4.18 8.80
N GLU A 544 20.99 -5.22 7.98
CA GLU A 544 21.86 -5.24 6.79
C GLU A 544 21.43 -4.17 5.77
N GLN A 545 20.13 -4.09 5.46
CA GLN A 545 19.58 -3.06 4.57
C GLN A 545 19.78 -1.65 5.13
N LEU A 546 19.72 -1.48 6.45
CA LEU A 546 19.96 -0.21 7.13
C LEU A 546 21.43 0.21 7.02
N GLN A 547 22.36 -0.75 7.13
CA GLN A 547 23.80 -0.52 6.91
C GLN A 547 24.12 -0.18 5.46
N GLU A 548 23.41 -0.77 4.50
CA GLU A 548 23.50 -0.38 3.09
C GLU A 548 22.98 1.03 2.85
N GLN A 549 21.83 1.36 3.44
CA GLN A 549 21.25 2.70 3.37
C GLN A 549 22.16 3.77 3.99
N ALA A 550 22.97 3.44 4.99
CA ALA A 550 23.94 4.38 5.56
C ALA A 550 25.01 4.85 4.55
N LYS A 551 25.19 4.11 3.44
CA LYS A 551 26.10 4.47 2.33
C LYS A 551 25.49 5.49 1.35
N LEU A 552 24.17 5.72 1.41
CA LEU A 552 23.46 6.77 0.67
C LEU A 552 23.63 8.14 1.34
#